data_AF-A0A1V5KTP3-F1
#
_entry.id   AF-A0A1V5KTP3-F1
#
_cell.length_a   1.000
_cell.length_b   1.000
_cell.length_c   1.000
_cell.angle_alpha   90.00
_cell.angle_beta   90.00
_cell.angle_gamma   90.00
#
_symmetry.space_group_name_H-M   'P 1'
#
loop_
_entity.id
_entity.type
_entity.pdbx_description
1 polymer ?
#
loop_
_entity_poly.entity_id
_entity_poly.type
_entity_poly.pdbx_seq_one_letter_code
_entity_poly.pdbx_strand_id
1 'polypeptide(L)'
;MLNRRFAYGTSEAALYLKHPEKKKQFSVPLFDGLSFLTLACAVLSGTPALLLLIPVFFAAGYAQKAVFLKKTQVLIPRKSLFLSAVRSTFSFYYYAGFHLIRYYLVPLIVLGFVHPPLGLLLLITLALVSLVDYRNKKPLLPFPVFLFYYVLEHGFYQAGVFAGCLGHRDFRCYLPQLRVSR
;
A
#
# COMPACT_ATOMS: atom_id res chain seq x y z
N MET A 1 9.78 -20.54 -10.68
CA MET A 1 9.39 -19.68 -9.52
C MET A 1 7.99 -19.09 -9.68
N LEU A 2 7.64 -18.54 -10.85
CA LEU A 2 6.33 -17.91 -11.12
C LEU A 2 5.12 -18.85 -10.94
N ASN A 3 5.20 -20.11 -11.38
CA ASN A 3 4.13 -21.09 -11.13
C ASN A 3 3.87 -21.32 -9.63
N ARG A 4 4.91 -21.27 -8.79
CA ARG A 4 4.75 -21.34 -7.32
C ARG A 4 4.06 -20.09 -6.78
N ARG A 5 4.35 -18.90 -7.33
CA ARG A 5 3.67 -17.65 -6.96
C ARG A 5 2.18 -17.68 -7.33
N PHE A 6 1.86 -18.20 -8.52
CA PHE A 6 0.49 -18.41 -8.94
C PHE A 6 -0.25 -19.39 -8.02
N ALA A 7 0.32 -20.57 -7.78
CA ALA A 7 -0.26 -21.57 -6.87
C ALA A 7 -0.45 -20.99 -5.44
N TYR A 8 0.53 -20.23 -4.95
CA TYR A 8 0.41 -19.52 -3.68
C TYR A 8 -0.75 -18.50 -3.68
N GLY A 9 -0.91 -17.73 -4.77
CA GLY A 9 -2.06 -16.85 -4.96
C GLY A 9 -3.39 -17.59 -4.91
N THR A 10 -3.52 -18.72 -5.63
CA THR A 10 -4.77 -19.52 -5.64
C THR A 10 -5.17 -20.02 -4.26
N SER A 11 -4.19 -20.32 -3.40
CA SER A 11 -4.43 -20.79 -2.04
C SER A 11 -5.05 -19.72 -1.12
N GLU A 12 -5.00 -18.44 -1.49
CA GLU A 12 -5.59 -17.36 -0.69
C GLU A 12 -7.10 -17.52 -0.59
N ALA A 13 -7.80 -17.81 -1.70
CA ALA A 13 -9.24 -18.04 -1.68
C ALA A 13 -9.62 -19.27 -0.81
N ALA A 14 -8.87 -20.37 -0.94
CA ALA A 14 -9.07 -21.57 -0.13
C ALA A 14 -8.89 -21.28 1.37
N LEU A 15 -7.96 -20.38 1.73
CA LEU A 15 -7.74 -19.94 3.11
C LEU A 15 -8.92 -19.15 3.67
N TYR A 16 -9.54 -18.27 2.89
CA TYR A 16 -10.73 -17.51 3.29
C TYR A 16 -11.97 -18.40 3.42
N LEU A 17 -12.07 -19.46 2.61
CA LEU A 17 -13.13 -20.47 2.78
C LEU A 17 -12.97 -21.28 4.07
N LYS A 18 -11.75 -21.74 4.37
CA LYS A 18 -11.46 -22.52 5.58
C LYS A 18 -11.61 -21.71 6.87
N HIS A 19 -11.38 -20.41 6.80
CA HIS A 19 -11.43 -19.49 7.93
C HIS A 19 -12.40 -18.33 7.66
N PRO A 20 -13.72 -18.54 7.74
CA PRO A 20 -14.71 -17.49 7.45
C PRO A 20 -14.60 -16.27 8.39
N GLU A 21 -14.07 -16.46 9.59
CA GLU A 21 -13.77 -15.43 10.58
C GLU A 21 -12.64 -14.50 10.14
N LYS A 22 -11.79 -14.94 9.20
CA LYS A 22 -10.64 -14.19 8.74
C LYS A 22 -11.09 -12.96 7.95
N LYS A 23 -10.84 -11.79 8.53
CA LYS A 23 -11.06 -10.48 7.89
C LYS A 23 -9.72 -9.82 7.63
N LYS A 24 -9.54 -9.29 6.42
CA LYS A 24 -8.32 -8.54 6.07
C LYS A 24 -8.43 -7.16 6.70
N GLN A 25 -7.82 -6.97 7.86
CA GLN A 25 -7.81 -5.66 8.51
C GLN A 25 -6.75 -4.77 7.86
N PHE A 26 -7.16 -3.60 7.42
CA PHE A 26 -6.27 -2.58 6.88
C PHE A 26 -6.27 -1.41 7.84
N SER A 27 -5.28 -1.37 8.73
CA SER A 27 -5.12 -0.30 9.72
C SER A 27 -4.69 0.99 9.03
N VAL A 28 -5.52 2.03 9.17
CA VAL A 28 -5.28 3.35 8.57
C VAL A 28 -5.10 4.36 9.69
N PRO A 29 -3.87 4.85 9.95
CA PRO A 29 -3.70 6.03 10.78
C PRO A 29 -4.43 7.19 10.11
N LEU A 30 -5.34 7.86 10.82
CA LEU A 30 -6.28 8.81 10.21
C LEU A 30 -5.57 9.83 9.30
N PHE A 31 -4.55 10.51 9.82
CA PHE A 31 -3.84 11.56 9.09
C PHE A 31 -2.93 11.01 7.99
N ASP A 32 -2.26 9.87 8.21
CA ASP A 32 -1.46 9.22 7.18
C ASP A 32 -2.37 8.75 6.02
N GLY A 33 -3.55 8.22 6.35
CA GLY A 33 -4.63 7.87 5.41
C GLY A 33 -5.11 9.04 4.58
N LEU A 34 -5.45 10.16 5.23
CA LEU A 34 -5.86 11.39 4.54
C LEU A 34 -4.76 11.94 3.64
N SER A 35 -3.49 11.89 4.08
CA SER A 35 -2.37 12.33 3.25
C SER A 35 -2.17 11.47 2.00
N PHE A 36 -2.31 10.14 2.12
CA PHE A 36 -2.27 9.23 0.98
C PHE A 36 -3.46 9.42 0.03
N LEU A 37 -4.67 9.59 0.56
CA LEU A 37 -5.86 9.89 -0.24
C LEU A 37 -5.71 11.21 -0.98
N THR A 38 -5.14 12.23 -0.34
CA THR A 38 -4.84 13.52 -0.97
C THR A 38 -3.88 13.37 -2.13
N LEU A 39 -2.81 12.59 -1.97
CA LEU A 39 -1.89 12.27 -3.06
C LEU A 39 -2.62 11.60 -4.22
N ALA A 40 -3.44 10.58 -3.92
CA ALA A 40 -4.22 9.88 -4.93
C ALA A 40 -5.19 10.83 -5.66
N CYS A 41 -5.94 11.66 -4.93
CA CYS A 41 -6.84 12.65 -5.51
C CYS A 41 -6.09 13.68 -6.36
N ALA A 42 -4.96 14.23 -5.88
CA ALA A 42 -4.14 15.19 -6.62
C ALA A 42 -3.70 14.63 -7.98
N VAL A 43 -3.28 13.37 -8.00
CA VAL A 43 -2.87 12.69 -9.23
C VAL A 43 -4.07 12.41 -10.13
N LEU A 44 -5.15 11.85 -9.58
CA LEU A 44 -6.33 11.45 -10.36
C LEU A 44 -7.11 12.62 -10.94
N SER A 45 -7.18 13.74 -10.22
CA SER A 45 -7.85 14.97 -10.69
C SER A 45 -6.93 15.89 -11.49
N GLY A 46 -5.63 15.59 -11.58
CA GLY A 46 -4.64 16.46 -12.19
C GLY A 46 -4.49 17.82 -11.48
N THR A 47 -4.86 17.90 -10.20
CA THR A 47 -4.87 19.16 -9.42
C THR A 47 -3.69 19.19 -8.43
N PRO A 48 -2.52 19.71 -8.81
CA PRO A 48 -1.33 19.67 -7.96
C PRO A 48 -1.48 20.50 -6.67
N ALA A 49 -2.39 21.48 -6.64
CA ALA A 49 -2.67 22.28 -5.44
C ALA A 49 -3.12 21.43 -4.24
N LEU A 50 -3.75 20.26 -4.48
CA LEU A 50 -4.12 19.34 -3.41
C LEU A 50 -2.91 18.81 -2.64
N LEU A 51 -1.72 18.76 -3.25
CA LEU A 51 -0.49 18.34 -2.58
C LEU A 51 -0.10 19.24 -1.40
N LEU A 52 -0.58 20.49 -1.37
CA LEU A 52 -0.39 21.41 -0.23
C LEU A 52 -1.08 20.92 1.05
N LEU A 53 -2.06 20.02 0.95
CA LEU A 53 -2.72 19.45 2.13
C LEU A 53 -1.90 18.32 2.77
N ILE A 54 -0.95 17.72 2.06
CA ILE A 54 -0.07 16.67 2.61
C ILE A 54 0.70 17.16 3.85
N PRO A 55 1.43 18.30 3.81
CA PRO A 55 2.11 18.81 5.01
C PRO A 55 1.14 19.19 6.13
N VAL A 56 -0.10 19.60 5.81
CA VAL A 56 -1.14 19.90 6.81
C VAL A 56 -1.54 18.63 7.55
N PHE A 57 -1.84 17.54 6.84
CA PHE A 57 -2.16 16.25 7.47
C PHE A 57 -0.97 15.68 8.24
N PHE A 58 0.24 15.81 7.71
CA PHE A 58 1.45 15.42 8.43
C PHE A 58 1.61 16.19 9.75
N ALA A 59 1.44 17.52 9.73
CA ALA A 59 1.52 18.35 10.92
C ALA A 59 0.45 17.98 11.95
N ALA A 60 -0.79 17.69 11.50
CA ALA A 60 -1.87 17.23 12.37
C ALA A 60 -1.55 15.87 13.01
N GLY A 61 -1.03 14.91 12.25
CA GLY A 61 -0.58 13.61 12.76
C GLY A 61 0.59 13.72 13.73
N TYR A 62 1.55 14.59 13.46
CA TYR A 62 2.64 14.89 14.38
C TYR A 62 2.13 15.52 15.68
N ALA A 63 1.25 16.53 15.60
CA ALA A 63 0.66 17.19 16.76
C ALA A 63 -0.15 16.20 17.62
N GLN A 64 -0.92 15.31 17.00
CA GLN A 64 -1.67 14.26 17.70
C GLN A 64 -0.73 13.36 18.52
N LYS A 65 0.38 12.89 17.92
CA LYS A 65 1.39 12.08 18.61
C LYS A 65 2.08 12.86 19.74
N ALA A 66 2.39 14.13 19.52
CA ALA A 66 2.99 15.00 20.53
C ALA A 66 2.07 15.20 21.75
N VAL A 67 0.77 15.44 21.51
CA VAL A 67 -0.24 15.57 22.57
C VAL A 67 -0.41 14.27 23.34
N PHE A 68 -0.44 13.12 22.65
CA PHE A 68 -0.52 11.80 23.28
C PHE A 68 0.67 11.53 24.20
N LEU A 69 1.90 11.82 23.75
CA LEU A 69 3.11 11.64 24.56
C LEU A 69 3.16 12.57 25.77
N LYS A 70 2.71 13.83 25.60
CA LYS A 70 2.59 14.76 26.72
C LYS A 70 1.62 14.26 27.79
N LYS A 71 0.48 13.69 27.38
CA LYS A 71 -0.53 13.12 28.30
C LYS A 71 -0.02 11.87 29.03
N THR A 72 0.81 11.07 28.39
CA THR A 72 1.38 9.84 28.96
C THR A 72 2.67 10.06 29.74
N GLN A 73 3.11 11.34 29.87
CA GLN A 73 4.32 11.75 30.58
C GLN A 73 5.62 11.05 30.09
N VAL A 74 5.64 10.61 28.83
CA VAL A 74 6.83 9.99 28.24
C VAL A 74 7.73 11.07 27.63
N LEU A 75 8.95 11.17 28.12
CA LEU A 75 9.96 12.10 27.62
C LEU A 75 10.64 11.53 26.37
N ILE A 76 10.19 11.97 25.19
CA ILE A 76 10.83 11.64 23.91
C ILE A 76 11.43 12.92 23.31
N PRO A 77 12.70 12.90 22.86
CA PRO A 77 13.30 14.03 22.16
C PRO A 77 12.49 14.42 20.91
N ARG A 78 12.31 15.73 20.66
CA ARG A 78 11.56 16.24 19.49
C ARG A 78 12.04 15.67 18.16
N LYS A 79 13.35 15.52 17.99
CA LYS A 79 13.95 14.90 16.79
C LYS A 79 13.49 13.45 16.60
N SER A 80 13.47 12.66 17.68
CA SER A 80 13.02 11.27 17.64
C SER A 80 11.53 11.16 17.33
N LEU A 81 10.71 12.05 17.91
CA LEU A 81 9.28 12.11 17.61
C LEU A 81 9.03 12.46 16.14
N PHE A 82 9.74 13.46 15.61
CA PHE A 82 9.62 13.86 14.22
C PHE A 82 10.03 12.73 13.26
N LEU A 83 11.18 12.11 13.48
CA LEU A 83 11.64 10.97 12.66
C LEU A 83 10.66 9.78 12.74
N SER A 84 10.08 9.53 13.91
CA SER A 84 9.03 8.52 14.08
C SER A 84 7.76 8.87 13.29
N ALA A 85 7.34 10.14 13.27
CA ALA A 85 6.21 10.60 12.47
C ALA A 85 6.49 10.42 10.97
N VAL A 86 7.65 10.88 10.48
CA VAL A 86 8.08 10.69 9.09
C VAL A 86 8.09 9.20 8.71
N ARG A 87 8.71 8.36 9.55
CA ARG A 87 8.74 6.91 9.33
C ARG A 87 7.33 6.31 9.28
N SER A 88 6.42 6.72 10.16
CA SER A 88 5.03 6.27 10.19
C SER A 88 4.32 6.56 8.86
N THR A 89 4.40 7.81 8.39
CA THR A 89 3.76 8.23 7.14
C THR A 89 4.29 7.44 5.95
N PHE A 90 5.61 7.32 5.79
CA PHE A 90 6.19 6.53 4.70
C PHE A 90 5.92 5.03 4.82
N SER A 91 5.87 4.49 6.05
CA SER A 91 5.48 3.09 6.27
C SER A 91 4.04 2.83 5.83
N PHE A 92 3.13 3.78 6.10
CA PHE A 92 1.76 3.70 5.64
C PHE A 92 1.67 3.81 4.11
N TYR A 93 2.39 4.74 3.48
CA TYR A 93 2.42 4.87 2.02
C TYR A 93 2.93 3.59 1.35
N TYR A 94 3.99 2.99 1.90
CA TYR A 94 4.48 1.69 1.45
C TYR A 94 3.42 0.61 1.63
N TYR A 95 2.76 0.53 2.79
CA TYR A 95 1.75 -0.50 3.07
C TYR A 95 0.53 -0.39 2.13
N ALA A 96 0.01 0.81 1.94
CA ALA A 96 -1.08 1.09 1.01
C ALA A 96 -0.69 0.81 -0.43
N GLY A 97 0.48 1.28 -0.85
CA GLY A 97 1.00 1.02 -2.18
C GLY A 97 1.22 -0.47 -2.45
N PHE A 98 1.82 -1.18 -1.49
CA PHE A 98 2.05 -2.62 -1.61
C PHE A 98 0.74 -3.38 -1.74
N HIS A 99 -0.30 -2.98 -1.02
CA HIS A 99 -1.63 -3.56 -1.18
C HIS A 99 -2.21 -3.30 -2.58
N LEU A 100 -2.08 -2.07 -3.10
CA LEU A 100 -2.51 -1.73 -4.46
C LEU A 100 -1.80 -2.58 -5.51
N ILE A 101 -0.48 -2.69 -5.45
CA ILE A 101 0.29 -3.52 -6.38
C ILE A 101 -0.09 -5.00 -6.22
N ARG A 102 -0.18 -5.50 -4.98
CA ARG A 102 -0.41 -6.94 -4.74
C ARG A 102 -1.77 -7.43 -5.23
N TYR A 103 -2.81 -6.61 -5.15
CA TYR A 103 -4.19 -7.03 -5.47
C TYR A 103 -4.78 -6.38 -6.72
N TYR A 104 -4.21 -5.25 -7.18
CA TYR A 104 -4.81 -4.44 -8.25
C TYR A 104 -3.83 -4.08 -9.37
N LEU A 105 -2.61 -4.62 -9.42
CA LEU A 105 -1.63 -4.31 -10.47
C LEU A 105 -2.19 -4.50 -11.89
N VAL A 106 -2.72 -5.67 -12.23
CA VAL A 106 -3.22 -5.98 -13.59
C VAL A 106 -4.40 -5.06 -14.00
N PRO A 107 -5.48 -4.90 -13.21
CA PRO A 107 -6.53 -3.94 -13.49
C PRO A 107 -6.02 -2.50 -13.60
N LEU A 108 -5.07 -2.09 -12.74
CA LEU A 108 -4.50 -0.73 -12.79
C LEU A 108 -3.67 -0.50 -14.06
N ILE A 109 -2.98 -1.53 -14.59
CA ILE A 109 -2.30 -1.44 -15.88
C ILE A 109 -3.32 -1.22 -16.99
N VAL A 110 -4.36 -2.06 -17.05
CA VAL A 110 -5.41 -1.98 -18.09
C VAL A 110 -6.13 -0.64 -18.02
N LEU A 111 -6.59 -0.23 -16.83
CA LEU A 111 -7.28 1.04 -16.62
C LEU A 111 -6.35 2.24 -16.81
N GLY A 112 -5.05 2.09 -16.57
CA GLY A 112 -4.06 3.15 -16.81
C GLY A 112 -3.91 3.51 -18.28
N PHE A 113 -4.12 2.57 -19.20
CA PHE A 113 -4.16 2.86 -20.64
C PHE A 113 -5.42 3.63 -21.06
N VAL A 114 -6.55 3.40 -20.38
CA VAL A 114 -7.83 4.08 -20.67
C VAL A 114 -7.90 5.45 -19.98
N HIS A 115 -7.35 5.55 -18.77
CA HIS A 115 -7.36 6.74 -17.94
C HIS A 115 -5.93 7.04 -17.45
N PRO A 116 -5.15 7.84 -18.20
CA PRO A 116 -3.74 8.09 -17.94
C PRO A 116 -3.39 8.51 -16.50
N PRO A 117 -4.21 9.28 -15.76
CA PRO A 117 -3.92 9.58 -14.35
C PRO A 117 -3.85 8.33 -13.44
N LEU A 118 -4.61 7.27 -13.75
CA LEU A 118 -4.46 5.99 -13.04
C LEU A 118 -3.12 5.33 -13.35
N GLY A 119 -2.65 5.42 -14.60
CA GLY A 119 -1.32 4.98 -14.98
C GLY A 119 -0.21 5.72 -14.22
N LEU A 120 -0.34 7.04 -14.08
CA LEU A 120 0.59 7.84 -13.28
C LEU A 120 0.58 7.43 -11.79
N LEU A 121 -0.60 7.26 -11.20
CA LEU A 121 -0.74 6.79 -9.82
C LEU A 121 -0.10 5.41 -9.64
N LEU A 122 -0.30 4.50 -10.59
CA LEU A 122 0.34 3.19 -10.62
C LEU A 122 1.86 3.31 -10.67
N LEU A 123 2.41 4.15 -11.56
CA LEU A 123 3.86 4.33 -11.69
C LEU A 123 4.47 4.89 -10.40
N ILE A 124 3.85 5.90 -9.78
CA ILE A 124 4.28 6.46 -8.50
C ILE A 124 4.30 5.36 -7.41
N THR A 125 3.21 4.60 -7.33
CA THR A 125 3.05 3.55 -6.33
C THR A 125 4.04 2.40 -6.55
N LEU A 126 4.20 1.96 -7.79
CA LEU A 126 5.12 0.90 -8.17
C LEU A 126 6.57 1.32 -7.89
N ALA A 127 6.95 2.55 -8.26
CA ALA A 127 8.28 3.09 -7.97
C ALA A 127 8.55 3.15 -6.46
N LEU A 128 7.60 3.68 -5.67
CA LEU A 128 7.73 3.76 -4.21
C LEU A 128 7.97 2.38 -3.60
N VAL A 129 7.08 1.42 -3.88
CA VAL A 129 7.08 0.13 -3.21
C VAL A 129 8.27 -0.72 -3.67
N SER A 130 8.54 -0.77 -4.98
CA SER A 130 9.68 -1.52 -5.51
C SER A 130 11.02 -0.96 -5.03
N LEU A 131 11.15 0.37 -4.88
CA LEU A 131 12.38 0.98 -4.38
C LEU A 131 12.61 0.64 -2.89
N VAL A 132 11.55 0.68 -2.08
CA VAL A 132 11.62 0.26 -0.66
C VAL A 132 12.04 -1.21 -0.57
N ASP A 133 11.41 -2.08 -1.35
CA ASP A 133 11.75 -3.50 -1.36
C ASP A 133 13.15 -3.78 -1.88
N TYR A 134 13.59 -3.08 -2.93
CA TYR A 134 14.95 -3.19 -3.45
C TYR A 134 15.99 -2.83 -2.38
N ARG A 135 15.79 -1.71 -1.68
CA ARG A 135 16.69 -1.27 -0.61
C ARG A 135 16.70 -2.21 0.59
N ASN A 136 15.55 -2.76 0.95
CA ASN A 136 15.42 -3.66 2.10
C ASN A 136 15.98 -5.07 1.79
N LYS A 137 15.69 -5.60 0.59
CA LYS A 137 16.10 -6.94 0.18
C LYS A 137 17.55 -6.99 -0.30
N LYS A 138 18.13 -5.85 -0.72
CA LYS A 138 19.50 -5.74 -1.25
C LYS A 138 19.83 -6.85 -2.27
N PRO A 139 19.03 -7.00 -3.34
CA PRO A 139 19.25 -8.07 -4.30
C PRO A 139 20.59 -7.87 -5.03
N LEU A 140 21.21 -8.96 -5.45
CA LEU A 140 22.42 -8.94 -6.29
C LEU A 140 22.12 -8.57 -7.77
N LEU A 141 20.93 -8.05 -8.04
CA LEU A 141 20.44 -7.72 -9.39
C LEU A 141 20.37 -6.21 -9.55
N PRO A 142 20.64 -5.65 -10.74
CA PRO A 142 20.41 -4.24 -11.00
C PRO A 142 18.91 -3.91 -10.92
N PHE A 143 18.58 -2.69 -10.50
CA PHE A 143 17.19 -2.28 -10.24
C PHE A 143 16.19 -2.56 -11.38
N PRO A 144 16.49 -2.33 -12.67
CA PRO A 144 15.55 -2.63 -13.76
C PRO A 144 15.21 -4.13 -13.85
N VAL A 145 16.19 -5.01 -13.64
CA VAL A 145 16.00 -6.47 -13.66
C VAL A 145 15.19 -6.90 -12.44
N PHE A 146 15.50 -6.33 -11.26
CA PHE A 146 14.67 -6.54 -10.08
C PHE A 146 13.22 -6.11 -10.30
N LEU A 147 12.99 -4.92 -10.86
CA LEU A 147 11.67 -4.38 -11.12
C LEU A 147 10.87 -5.26 -12.09
N PHE A 148 11.52 -5.77 -13.14
CA PHE A 148 10.90 -6.72 -14.07
C PHE A 148 10.38 -7.97 -13.34
N TYR A 149 11.24 -8.63 -12.54
CA TYR A 149 10.81 -9.78 -11.75
C TYR A 149 9.77 -9.42 -10.70
N TYR A 150 9.88 -8.25 -10.07
CA TYR A 150 8.92 -7.75 -9.10
C TYR A 150 7.51 -7.64 -9.71
N VAL A 151 7.40 -7.03 -10.89
CA VAL A 151 6.12 -6.93 -11.63
C VAL A 151 5.59 -8.31 -12.00
N LEU A 152 6.45 -9.21 -12.52
CA LEU A 152 6.03 -10.58 -12.84
C LEU A 152 5.55 -11.36 -11.61
N GLU A 153 6.26 -11.30 -10.49
CA GLU A 153 5.86 -11.99 -9.27
C GLU A 153 4.49 -11.51 -8.77
N HIS A 154 4.26 -10.19 -8.77
CA HIS A 154 2.98 -9.61 -8.37
C HIS A 154 1.87 -9.93 -9.37
N GLY A 155 2.15 -9.91 -10.68
CA GLY A 155 1.19 -10.28 -11.71
C GLY A 155 0.75 -11.74 -11.60
N PHE A 156 1.69 -12.68 -11.46
CA PHE A 156 1.38 -14.11 -11.29
C PHE A 156 0.67 -14.38 -9.96
N TYR A 157 1.07 -13.70 -8.88
CA TYR A 157 0.37 -13.79 -7.61
C TYR A 157 -1.09 -13.35 -7.78
N GLN A 158 -1.33 -12.17 -8.34
CA GLN A 158 -2.66 -11.61 -8.52
C GLN A 158 -3.53 -12.49 -9.43
N ALA A 159 -2.98 -13.00 -10.54
CA ALA A 159 -3.67 -13.94 -11.41
C ALA A 159 -4.09 -15.21 -10.64
N GLY A 160 -3.21 -15.72 -9.78
CA GLY A 160 -3.51 -16.85 -8.90
C GLY A 160 -4.64 -16.54 -7.93
N VAL A 161 -4.59 -15.39 -7.24
CA VAL A 161 -5.67 -14.96 -6.33
C VAL A 161 -7.00 -14.87 -7.07
N PHE A 162 -7.02 -14.21 -8.22
CA PHE A 162 -8.23 -14.06 -9.03
C PHE A 162 -8.80 -15.41 -9.48
N ALA A 163 -7.95 -16.31 -9.99
CA ALA A 163 -8.36 -17.65 -10.39
C ALA A 163 -8.91 -18.48 -9.21
N GLY A 164 -8.25 -18.41 -8.05
CA GLY A 164 -8.73 -19.04 -6.83
C GLY A 164 -10.09 -18.50 -6.38
N CYS A 165 -10.26 -17.17 -6.39
CA CYS A 165 -11.52 -16.51 -6.06
C CYS A 165 -12.65 -16.91 -7.02
N LEU A 166 -12.35 -16.98 -8.32
CA LEU A 166 -13.32 -17.38 -9.33
C LEU A 166 -13.75 -18.84 -9.14
N GLY A 167 -12.80 -19.75 -8.91
CA GLY A 167 -13.08 -21.17 -8.66
C GLY A 167 -13.92 -21.41 -7.41
N HIS A 168 -13.71 -20.62 -6.36
CA HIS A 168 -14.42 -20.71 -5.08
C HIS A 168 -15.63 -19.77 -4.96
N ARG A 169 -15.87 -18.91 -5.96
CA ARG A 169 -16.89 -17.85 -5.96
C ARG A 169 -16.82 -16.94 -4.73
N ASP A 170 -15.61 -16.67 -4.24
CA ASP A 170 -15.38 -15.90 -3.03
C ASP A 170 -14.27 -14.87 -3.24
N PHE A 171 -14.67 -13.58 -3.23
CA PHE A 171 -13.78 -12.44 -3.45
C PHE A 171 -13.45 -11.67 -2.16
N ARG A 172 -13.73 -12.22 -0.97
CA ARG A 172 -13.51 -11.53 0.31
C ARG A 172 -12.06 -11.06 0.52
N CYS A 173 -11.07 -11.70 -0.09
CA CYS A 173 -9.66 -11.28 0.00
C CYS A 173 -9.36 -9.92 -0.68
N TYR A 174 -10.24 -9.47 -1.59
CA TYR A 174 -10.19 -8.15 -2.23
C TYR A 174 -10.90 -7.06 -1.43
N LEU A 175 -11.60 -7.39 -0.35
CA LEU A 175 -12.38 -6.44 0.44
C LEU A 175 -11.71 -6.22 1.81
N PRO A 176 -10.68 -5.36 1.89
CA PRO A 176 -10.09 -5.01 3.18
C PRO A 176 -11.10 -4.24 4.04
N GLN A 177 -11.19 -4.63 5.31
CA GLN A 177 -11.90 -3.86 6.31
C GLN A 177 -10.99 -2.75 6.82
N LEU A 178 -11.36 -1.51 6.53
CA LEU A 178 -10.63 -0.34 6.99
C LEU A 178 -10.84 -0.16 8.50
N ARG A 179 -9.74 -0.15 9.26
CA ARG A 179 -9.76 0.15 10.69
C ARG A 179 -8.99 1.44 10.90
N VAL A 180 -9.71 2.53 11.18
CA VAL A 180 -9.07 3.82 11.45
C VAL A 180 -8.44 3.76 12.85
N SER A 181 -7.11 3.87 12.90
CA SER A 181 -6.36 4.03 14.15
C SER A 181 -6.15 5.51 14.43
N ARG A 182 -6.41 5.92 15.67
CA ARG A 182 -6.14 7.27 16.18
C ARG A 182 -4.83 7.27 16.94
#